data_AF-A0AAE1YQC8-F1
#
_entry.id   AF-A0AAE1YQC8-F1
#
_cell.length_a   1.000
_cell.length_b   1.000
_cell.length_c   1.000
_cell.angle_alpha   90.00
_cell.angle_beta   90.00
_cell.angle_gamma   90.00
#
_symmetry.space_group_name_H-M   'P 1'
#
loop_
_entity.id
_entity.type
_entity.pdbx_description
1 polymer ?
#
loop_
_entity_poly.entity_id
_entity_poly.type
_entity_poly.pdbx_seq_one_letter_code
_entity_poly.pdbx_strand_id
1 'polypeptide(L)'
;MHSLNHARRLVNACFNFNFKYIVFKRRLERLRLWYTTFKTILQSPGVVWDPQRNVVLFDEECWNDLVMANEFVNAYCFAGEPDWKELSAIFSAGRFEQGPNDPVAISSNNAESDGENAERSDESTISN
;
A
#
# COMPACT_ATOMS: atom_id res chain seq x y z
N MET A 1 10.99 -21.73 13.06
CA MET A 1 11.48 -21.09 14.30
C MET A 1 12.95 -20.64 14.26
N HIS A 2 13.82 -21.29 13.47
CA HIS A 2 15.26 -20.98 13.45
C HIS A 2 15.61 -19.60 12.86
N SER A 3 14.90 -19.14 11.82
CA SER A 3 15.17 -17.87 11.14
C SER A 3 15.00 -16.65 12.05
N LEU A 4 13.90 -16.60 12.83
CA LEU A 4 13.62 -15.48 13.74
C LEU A 4 14.63 -15.38 14.88
N ASN A 5 15.07 -16.52 15.41
CA ASN A 5 16.13 -16.55 16.43
C ASN A 5 17.49 -16.16 15.87
N HIS A 6 17.78 -16.51 14.61
CA HIS A 6 19.00 -16.08 13.94
C HIS A 6 19.01 -14.56 13.73
N ALA A 7 17.92 -14.00 13.16
CA ALA A 7 17.77 -12.55 12.99
C ALA A 7 17.89 -11.80 14.32
N ARG A 8 17.25 -12.30 15.39
CA ARG A 8 17.38 -11.73 16.73
C ARG A 8 18.83 -11.71 17.24
N ARG A 9 19.59 -12.79 17.02
CA ARG A 9 21.01 -12.85 17.42
C ARG A 9 21.85 -11.80 16.68
N LEU A 10 21.61 -11.62 15.38
CA LEU A 10 22.29 -10.60 14.58
C LEU A 10 21.97 -9.19 15.08
N VAL A 11 20.69 -8.87 15.27
CA VAL A 11 20.27 -7.57 15.82
C VAL A 11 20.87 -7.34 17.20
N ASN A 12 20.84 -8.35 18.08
CA ASN A 12 21.44 -8.24 19.40
C ASN A 12 22.94 -7.92 19.34
N ALA A 13 23.67 -8.50 18.38
CA ALA A 13 25.09 -8.22 18.17
C ALA A 13 25.34 -6.82 17.59
N CYS A 14 24.54 -6.39 16.60
CA CYS A 14 24.71 -5.07 15.96
C CYS A 14 24.42 -3.90 16.91
N PHE A 15 23.42 -4.03 17.78
CA PHE A 15 23.02 -2.97 18.71
C PHE A 15 23.54 -3.17 20.14
N ASN A 16 24.34 -4.21 20.35
CA ASN A 16 24.87 -4.60 21.66
C ASN A 16 23.77 -4.71 22.75
N PHE A 17 22.59 -5.16 22.35
CA PHE A 17 21.37 -5.21 23.18
C PHE A 17 20.83 -6.64 23.24
N ASN A 18 20.29 -7.07 24.38
CA ASN A 18 19.76 -8.43 24.51
C ASN A 18 18.23 -8.47 24.42
N PHE A 19 17.69 -8.46 23.20
CA PHE A 19 16.25 -8.64 23.01
C PHE A 19 15.83 -10.08 23.35
N LYS A 20 14.85 -10.24 24.24
CA LYS A 20 14.16 -11.53 24.46
C LYS A 20 13.41 -11.92 23.19
N TYR A 21 13.36 -13.22 22.89
CA TYR A 21 12.67 -13.74 21.69
C TYR A 21 11.23 -13.25 21.57
N ILE A 22 10.46 -13.30 22.66
CA ILE A 22 9.06 -12.89 22.64
C ILE A 22 8.88 -11.40 22.38
N VAL A 23 9.80 -10.56 22.87
CA VAL A 23 9.76 -9.10 22.67
C VAL A 23 10.10 -8.78 21.21
N PHE A 24 11.15 -9.40 20.67
CA PHE A 24 11.55 -9.24 19.27
C PHE A 24 10.45 -9.69 18.32
N LYS A 25 9.84 -10.86 18.58
CA LYS A 25 8.70 -11.37 17.81
C LYS A 25 7.52 -10.40 17.83
N ARG A 26 7.07 -9.97 19.02
CA ARG A 26 5.94 -9.03 19.17
C ARG A 26 6.19 -7.71 18.47
N ARG A 27 7.42 -7.19 18.51
CA ARG A 27 7.77 -5.96 17.81
C ARG A 27 7.68 -6.13 16.30
N LEU A 28 8.21 -7.22 15.74
CA LEU A 28 8.09 -7.51 14.32
C LEU A 28 6.64 -7.74 13.87
N GLU A 29 5.82 -8.41 14.68
CA GLU A 29 4.38 -8.55 14.41
C GLU A 29 3.68 -7.19 14.36
N ARG A 30 3.99 -6.30 15.30
CA ARG A 30 3.46 -4.92 15.29
C ARG A 30 3.91 -4.15 14.06
N LEU A 31 5.20 -4.20 13.72
CA LEU A 31 5.75 -3.53 12.54
C LEU A 31 5.10 -4.06 11.25
N ARG A 32 4.83 -5.38 11.17
CA ARG A 32 4.15 -5.98 10.03
C ARG A 32 2.68 -5.55 9.94
N LEU A 33 1.96 -5.50 11.07
CA LEU A 33 0.60 -4.99 11.13
C LEU A 33 0.55 -3.55 10.62
N TRP A 34 1.49 -2.73 11.07
CA TRP A 34 1.61 -1.34 10.62
C TRP A 34 1.85 -1.25 9.12
N TYR A 35 2.75 -2.06 8.58
CA TYR A 35 3.04 -2.11 7.16
C TYR A 35 1.80 -2.47 6.33
N THR A 36 1.07 -3.50 6.75
CA THR A 36 -0.13 -3.94 6.04
C THR A 36 -1.25 -2.91 6.10
N THR A 37 -1.47 -2.28 7.27
CA THR A 37 -2.46 -1.20 7.43
C THR A 37 -2.14 -0.03 6.51
N PHE A 38 -0.90 0.41 6.48
CA PHE A 38 -0.52 1.53 5.65
C PHE A 38 -0.65 1.20 4.15
N LYS A 39 -0.24 -0.02 3.77
CA LYS A 39 -0.42 -0.51 2.40
C LYS A 39 -1.89 -0.49 1.97
N THR A 40 -2.82 -0.87 2.84
CA THR A 40 -4.26 -0.83 2.52
C THR A 40 -4.77 0.61 2.41
N ILE A 41 -4.29 1.53 3.24
CA ILE A 41 -4.65 2.96 3.17
C ILE A 41 -4.21 3.56 1.83
N LEU A 42 -2.98 3.25 1.38
CA LEU A 42 -2.46 3.71 0.09
C LEU A 42 -3.19 3.13 -1.14
N GLN A 43 -3.94 2.04 -0.96
CA GLN A 43 -4.74 1.45 -2.04
C GLN A 43 -6.10 2.14 -2.20
N SER A 44 -6.51 2.94 -1.22
CA SER A 44 -7.75 3.70 -1.32
C SER A 44 -7.62 4.84 -2.34
N PRO A 45 -8.66 5.08 -3.17
CA PRO A 45 -8.67 6.19 -4.12
C PRO A 45 -8.61 7.53 -3.37
N GLY A 46 -7.99 8.54 -3.98
CA GLY A 46 -7.85 9.87 -3.37
C GLY A 46 -6.82 9.97 -2.25
N VAL A 47 -6.07 8.89 -1.97
CA VAL A 47 -5.03 8.87 -0.93
C VAL A 47 -3.64 8.93 -1.56
N VAL A 48 -2.82 9.87 -1.09
CA VAL A 48 -1.42 10.04 -1.51
C VAL A 48 -0.53 10.18 -0.28
N TRP A 49 0.61 9.51 -0.26
CA TRP A 49 1.61 9.70 0.80
C TRP A 49 2.61 10.80 0.42
N ASP A 50 2.85 11.74 1.33
CA ASP A 50 3.90 12.74 1.23
C ASP A 50 5.18 12.24 1.94
N PRO A 51 6.25 11.90 1.19
CA PRO A 51 7.50 11.40 1.75
C PRO A 51 8.29 12.46 2.53
N GLN A 52 8.10 13.75 2.25
CA GLN A 52 8.86 14.82 2.92
C GLN A 52 8.33 15.08 4.33
N ARG A 53 7.01 14.97 4.49
CA ARG A 53 6.33 15.21 5.76
C ARG A 53 6.02 13.92 6.51
N ASN A 54 6.18 12.76 5.88
CA ASN A 54 5.78 11.45 6.38
C ASN A 54 4.32 11.41 6.85
N VAL A 55 3.43 11.98 6.03
CA VAL A 55 1.99 12.04 6.30
C VAL A 55 1.19 11.55 5.11
N VAL A 56 -0.01 11.04 5.37
CA VAL A 56 -0.97 10.68 4.34
C VAL A 56 -1.86 11.88 4.04
N LEU A 57 -1.93 12.26 2.78
CA LEU A 57 -2.85 13.25 2.23
C LEU A 57 -4.07 12.52 1.67
N PHE A 58 -5.26 13.03 1.95
CA PHE A 58 -6.52 12.46 1.51
C PHE A 58 -7.58 13.56 1.38
N ASP A 59 -8.59 13.33 0.53
CA ASP A 59 -9.78 14.17 0.48
C ASP A 59 -10.63 13.96 1.75
N GLU A 60 -11.32 15.01 2.23
CA GLU A 60 -12.14 14.95 3.45
C GLU A 60 -13.20 13.83 3.40
N GLU A 61 -13.72 13.52 2.21
CA GLU A 61 -14.68 12.44 2.00
C GLU A 61 -14.06 11.05 2.22
N CYS A 62 -12.78 10.85 1.85
CA CYS A 62 -12.08 9.58 2.06
C CYS A 62 -11.67 9.37 3.52
N TRP A 63 -11.51 10.45 4.30
CA TRP A 63 -11.09 10.38 5.69
C TRP A 63 -12.02 9.54 6.57
N ASN A 64 -13.33 9.79 6.43
CA ASN A 64 -14.32 9.13 7.28
C ASN A 64 -14.36 7.63 7.03
N ASP A 65 -14.28 7.22 5.76
CA ASP A 65 -14.25 5.80 5.37
C ASP A 65 -12.95 5.12 5.82
N LEU A 66 -11.80 5.81 5.74
CA LEU A 66 -10.52 5.29 6.21
C LEU A 66 -10.50 5.09 7.73
N VAL A 67 -10.94 6.09 8.50
CA VAL A 67 -11.00 6.01 9.97
C VAL A 67 -11.96 4.92 10.43
N MET A 68 -13.10 4.74 9.75
CA MET A 68 -14.02 3.63 10.01
C MET A 68 -13.41 2.27 9.66
N ALA A 69 -12.61 2.18 8.60
CA ALA A 69 -11.98 0.94 8.18
C ALA A 69 -10.83 0.51 9.08
N ASN A 70 -10.12 1.45 9.72
CA ASN A 70 -8.95 1.12 10.52
C ASN A 70 -8.65 2.14 11.64
N GLU A 71 -8.76 1.69 12.88
CA GLU A 71 -8.50 2.49 14.10
C GLU A 71 -7.08 3.06 14.20
N PHE A 72 -6.12 2.52 13.45
CA PHE A 72 -4.72 2.97 13.47
C PHE A 72 -4.41 4.06 12.45
N VAL A 73 -5.36 4.48 11.60
CA VAL A 73 -5.15 5.53 10.58
C VAL A 73 -4.65 6.83 11.20
N ASN A 74 -5.18 7.21 12.36
CA ASN A 74 -4.76 8.41 13.10
C ASN A 74 -3.27 8.41 13.47
N ALA A 75 -2.67 7.24 13.72
CA ALA A 75 -1.26 7.14 14.06
C ALA A 75 -0.35 7.59 12.90
N TYR A 76 -0.80 7.38 11.66
CA TYR A 76 -0.06 7.74 10.45
C TYR A 76 -0.33 9.16 9.96
N CYS A 77 -1.44 9.77 10.39
CA CYS A 77 -1.83 11.10 9.94
C CYS A 77 -1.40 12.20 10.90
N PHE A 78 -1.33 11.91 12.21
CA PHE A 78 -1.11 12.94 13.24
C PHE A 78 -0.04 12.61 14.27
N ALA A 79 0.22 11.33 14.55
CA ALA A 79 1.06 10.96 15.70
C ALA A 79 2.54 10.72 15.35
N GLY A 80 2.89 10.68 14.06
CA GLY A 80 4.27 10.56 13.60
C GLY A 80 5.01 9.34 14.18
N GLU A 81 4.74 8.14 13.66
CA GLU A 81 5.69 7.02 13.51
C GLU A 81 4.96 5.76 13.02
N PRO A 82 5.61 4.83 12.27
CA PRO A 82 6.99 4.81 11.79
C PRO A 82 7.17 5.49 10.42
N ASP A 83 8.42 5.78 10.05
CA ASP A 83 8.77 6.18 8.68
C ASP A 83 8.37 5.08 7.70
N TRP A 84 7.37 5.37 6.85
CA TRP A 84 6.89 4.42 5.85
C TRP A 84 7.99 3.97 4.90
N LYS A 85 8.98 4.82 4.62
CA LYS A 85 10.14 4.47 3.78
C LYS A 85 10.98 3.36 4.42
N GLU A 86 11.26 3.46 5.72
CA GLU A 86 11.99 2.43 6.45
C GLU A 86 11.16 1.16 6.62
N LEU A 87 9.87 1.32 6.92
CA LEU A 87 8.97 0.19 7.11
C LEU A 87 8.77 -0.60 5.81
N SER A 88 8.59 0.09 4.70
CA SER A 88 8.56 -0.53 3.38
C SER A 88 9.89 -1.19 3.07
N ALA A 89 11.05 -0.61 3.40
CA ALA A 89 12.34 -1.27 3.20
C ALA A 89 12.46 -2.61 3.92
N ILE A 90 11.85 -2.73 5.10
CA ILE A 90 11.87 -3.97 5.90
C ILE A 90 10.96 -5.05 5.31
N PHE A 91 9.79 -4.69 4.78
CA PHE A 91 8.74 -5.66 4.40
C PHE A 91 8.41 -5.76 2.91
N SER A 92 8.91 -4.86 2.07
CA SER A 92 8.58 -4.83 0.64
C SER A 92 9.39 -5.81 -0.21
N ALA A 93 10.52 -6.33 0.30
CA ALA A 93 11.39 -7.35 -0.29
C ALA A 93 11.16 -7.61 -1.81
N GLY A 94 11.51 -6.61 -2.62
CA GLY A 94 11.34 -6.62 -4.07
C GLY A 94 11.66 -5.26 -4.69
N ARG A 95 12.97 -4.94 -4.80
CA ARG A 95 13.59 -3.81 -5.52
C ARG A 95 13.04 -2.40 -5.21
N PHE A 96 13.84 -1.62 -4.50
CA PHE A 96 13.80 -0.16 -4.69
C PHE A 96 14.38 0.17 -6.07
N GLU A 97 13.57 0.12 -7.12
CA GLU A 97 13.83 0.98 -8.26
C GLU A 97 13.27 2.35 -7.91
N GLN A 98 14.09 3.17 -7.25
CA GLN A 98 13.86 4.60 -7.19
C GLN A 98 14.12 5.16 -8.60
N GLY A 99 13.09 5.14 -9.44
CA GLY A 99 13.01 6.01 -10.60
C GLY A 99 12.55 7.41 -10.17
N PRO A 100 13.06 8.49 -10.78
CA PRO A 100 12.75 9.85 -10.37
C PRO A 100 11.30 10.20 -10.73
N ASN A 101 10.53 10.62 -9.73
CA ASN A 101 9.34 11.48 -9.80
C ASN A 101 8.53 11.46 -11.11
N ASP A 102 7.62 10.49 -11.26
CA ASP A 102 6.43 10.69 -12.08
C ASP A 102 5.18 10.28 -11.28
N PRO A 103 4.15 11.15 -11.16
CA PRO A 103 2.89 10.79 -10.52
C PRO A 103 2.15 9.78 -11.41
N VAL A 104 2.01 8.55 -10.92
CA VAL A 104 1.18 7.53 -11.57
C VAL A 104 -0.29 7.96 -11.42
N ALA A 105 -0.84 8.57 -12.45
CA ALA A 105 -2.28 8.64 -12.64
C ALA A 105 -2.78 7.23 -12.92
N ILE A 106 -3.39 6.56 -11.93
CA ILE A 106 -4.25 5.42 -12.21
C ILE A 106 -5.52 6.01 -12.81
N SER A 107 -5.55 6.11 -14.14
CA SER A 107 -6.78 6.37 -14.88
C SER A 107 -7.71 5.18 -14.70
N SER A 108 -8.59 5.28 -13.71
CA SER A 108 -9.87 4.57 -13.74
C SER A 108 -10.65 5.13 -14.91
N ASN A 109 -10.98 4.29 -15.88
CA ASN A 109 -12.15 4.43 -16.74
C ASN A 109 -12.54 3.03 -17.22
N ASN A 110 -13.28 2.30 -16.38
CA ASN A 110 -14.26 1.36 -16.87
C ASN A 110 -15.47 2.17 -17.33
N ALA A 111 -15.75 2.17 -18.62
CA ALA A 111 -17.06 2.48 -19.15
C ALA A 111 -17.52 1.25 -19.94
N GLU A 112 -18.26 0.38 -19.26
CA GLU A 112 -19.23 -0.49 -19.92
C GLU A 112 -20.32 0.42 -20.48
N SER A 113 -20.58 0.30 -21.78
CA SER A 113 -21.76 0.84 -22.44
C SER A 113 -22.31 -0.27 -23.29
N ASP A 114 -23.31 -0.96 -22.75
CA ASP A 114 -24.28 -1.75 -23.51
C ASP A 114 -24.94 -0.88 -24.59
N GLY A 115 -25.16 -1.46 -25.75
CA GLY A 115 -25.81 -0.81 -26.88
C GLY A 115 -26.16 -1.81 -27.97
N GLU A 116 -27.42 -2.27 -27.91
CA GLU A 116 -28.13 -3.04 -28.94
C GLU A 116 -27.86 -2.55 -30.37
N ASN A 117 -27.71 -3.48 -31.32
CA ASN A 117 -28.57 -3.43 -32.51
C ASN A 117 -28.70 -4.79 -33.20
N ALA A 118 -29.95 -5.22 -33.34
CA ALA A 118 -30.37 -6.34 -34.17
C ALA A 118 -30.59 -5.88 -35.63
N GLU A 119 -30.31 -6.80 -36.56
CA GLU A 119 -30.92 -7.00 -37.88
C GLU A 119 -31.31 -5.79 -38.75
N ARG A 120 -30.66 -5.69 -39.92
CA ARG A 120 -31.41 -5.49 -41.17
C ARG A 120 -30.71 -6.12 -42.37
N SER A 121 -31.50 -6.89 -43.10
CA SER A 121 -31.19 -7.68 -44.28
C SER A 121 -30.97 -6.85 -45.56
N ASP A 122 -30.23 -7.51 -46.46
CA ASP A 122 -30.37 -7.60 -47.92
C ASP A 122 -29.89 -6.49 -48.88
N GLU A 123 -29.23 -7.04 -49.91
CA GLU A 123 -29.22 -6.66 -51.33
C GLU A 123 -28.08 -5.75 -51.82
N SER A 124 -27.06 -6.37 -52.42
CA SER A 124 -26.27 -5.76 -53.51
C SER A 124 -25.92 -6.81 -54.58
N THR A 125 -26.73 -6.74 -55.63
CA THR A 125 -26.53 -7.03 -57.06
C THR A 125 -25.16 -7.57 -57.52
N ILE A 126 -25.21 -8.82 -58.01
CA ILE A 126 -24.67 -9.38 -59.28
C ILE A 126 -23.46 -8.68 -59.93
N SER A 127 -22.40 -9.47 -60.18
CA SER A 127 -21.58 -9.28 -61.38
C SER A 127 -21.03 -10.63 -61.92
N ASN A 128 -21.39 -10.89 -63.18
CA ASN A 128 -20.97 -11.92 -64.15
C ASN A 128 -21.36 -13.38 -63.96
#